data_AF-A0A7X8H0U2-F1
#
_entry.id   AF-A0A7X8H0U2-F1
#
_cell.length_a   1.000
_cell.length_b   1.000
_cell.length_c   1.000
_cell.angle_alpha   90.00
_cell.angle_beta   90.00
_cell.angle_gamma   90.00
#
_symmetry.space_group_name_H-M   'P 1'
#
loop_
_entity.id
_entity.type
_entity.pdbx_description
1 polymer ?
#
loop_
_entity_poly.entity_id
_entity_poly.type
_entity_poly.pdbx_seq_one_letter_code
_entity_poly.pdbx_strand_id
1 'polypeptide(L)'
;IEPEMISEDSDLYRQHPDWVIQVPGRSHTYSRSQLVLNLANPEVVSYLKATFDELLANHKIDYIKWDSNRNISDVGNGSTYLDTMKQSHQYVLGLYELASYLTNKYPNILFESCSGGGGRNDLGMMAYFDQTWTSDNTDAIERLNIQYGSSMLFPAIHMGAHVSAAPNHQMKRMTSLNTRGHVAMMGNLGYELDITSMTEAQLMKVSQQVATYKTIRPVIQLGKQVRLMNPLDSSNQPQNYTAVQHYNDETVVLTVVKVLSTMEKMEPVVKLKHLELNADYQLVGKEHIIYSGAELMYAGISLNFPPGDFVSQQWVFKRIK
;
A
#
# COMPACT_ATOMS: atom_id res chain seq x y z
N ILE A 1 -0.32 -13.54 8.57
CA ILE A 1 -0.79 -14.93 8.40
C ILE A 1 -0.97 -15.23 6.92
N GLU A 2 -0.97 -16.49 6.52
CA GLU A 2 -1.13 -16.90 5.11
C GLU A 2 -2.05 -18.14 5.03
N PRO A 3 -3.36 -17.98 5.25
CA PRO A 3 -4.27 -19.08 5.56
C PRO A 3 -4.67 -19.95 4.36
N GLU A 4 -4.38 -19.49 3.13
CA GLU A 4 -4.72 -20.19 1.89
C GLU A 4 -3.67 -21.23 1.48
N MET A 5 -2.59 -21.37 2.25
CA MET A 5 -1.39 -22.10 1.85
C MET A 5 -1.05 -23.20 2.84
N ILE A 6 -0.27 -24.16 2.36
CA ILE A 6 0.14 -25.33 3.12
C ILE A 6 1.50 -25.80 2.63
N SER A 7 2.41 -26.09 3.55
CA SER A 7 3.70 -26.71 3.25
C SER A 7 3.57 -28.23 3.24
N GLU A 8 4.24 -28.91 2.31
CA GLU A 8 4.31 -30.37 2.29
C GLU A 8 4.91 -30.91 3.60
N ASP A 9 5.94 -30.24 4.12
CA ASP A 9 6.44 -30.47 5.49
C ASP A 9 5.59 -29.69 6.51
N SER A 10 4.36 -30.14 6.74
CA SER A 10 3.51 -29.64 7.82
C SER A 10 2.64 -30.75 8.39
N ASP A 11 2.22 -30.59 9.65
CA ASP A 11 1.28 -31.53 10.28
C ASP A 11 -0.07 -31.55 9.57
N LEU A 12 -0.51 -30.41 9.04
CA LEU A 12 -1.73 -30.31 8.26
C LEU A 12 -1.63 -31.16 6.98
N TYR A 13 -0.49 -31.12 6.27
CA TYR A 13 -0.31 -31.93 5.06
C TYR A 13 -0.18 -33.42 5.39
N ARG A 14 0.52 -33.76 6.48
CA ARG A 14 0.61 -35.14 6.96
C ARG A 14 -0.76 -35.74 7.30
N GLN A 15 -1.67 -34.94 7.84
CA GLN A 15 -3.03 -35.37 8.20
C GLN A 15 -4.00 -35.33 7.02
N HIS A 16 -3.88 -34.32 6.16
CA HIS A 16 -4.79 -34.03 5.05
C HIS A 16 -4.03 -33.71 3.75
N PRO A 17 -3.30 -34.68 3.17
CA PRO A 17 -2.55 -34.46 1.93
C PRO A 17 -3.46 -34.22 0.72
N ASP A 18 -4.74 -34.60 0.82
CA ASP A 18 -5.79 -34.42 -0.17
C ASP A 18 -6.37 -32.99 -0.21
N TRP A 19 -6.15 -32.19 0.84
CA TRP A 19 -6.66 -30.82 0.94
C TRP A 19 -5.94 -29.81 0.04
N VAL A 20 -4.84 -30.17 -0.60
CA VAL A 20 -4.12 -29.27 -1.53
C VAL A 20 -4.72 -29.32 -2.94
N ILE A 21 -4.62 -28.23 -3.69
CA ILE A 21 -4.94 -28.23 -5.13
C ILE A 21 -3.91 -29.09 -5.86
N GLN A 22 -4.36 -30.15 -6.54
CA GLN A 22 -3.50 -31.14 -7.18
C GLN A 22 -4.22 -31.91 -8.29
N VAL A 23 -3.44 -32.62 -9.12
CA VAL A 23 -3.94 -33.56 -10.13
C VAL A 23 -3.51 -34.99 -9.75
N PRO A 24 -4.45 -35.95 -9.63
CA PRO A 24 -4.11 -37.34 -9.34
C PRO A 24 -3.05 -37.92 -10.29
N GLY A 25 -2.03 -38.58 -9.74
CA GLY A 25 -0.95 -39.19 -10.51
C GLY A 25 0.10 -38.22 -11.06
N ARG A 26 0.07 -36.94 -10.67
CA ARG A 26 1.10 -35.94 -11.00
C ARG A 26 1.76 -35.41 -9.75
N SER A 27 3.07 -35.14 -9.84
CA SER A 27 3.80 -34.44 -8.79
C SER A 27 3.35 -32.98 -8.71
N HIS A 28 3.47 -32.38 -7.51
CA HIS A 28 3.11 -30.98 -7.28
C HIS A 28 4.02 -30.01 -8.04
N THR A 29 3.45 -28.91 -8.52
CA THR A 29 4.23 -27.74 -8.90
C THR A 29 4.40 -26.83 -7.69
N TYR A 30 5.65 -26.64 -7.26
CA TYR A 30 5.98 -25.77 -6.12
C TYR A 30 6.23 -24.33 -6.59
N SER A 31 5.77 -23.38 -5.77
CA SER A 31 6.18 -21.97 -5.84
C SER A 31 6.41 -21.51 -4.41
N ARG A 32 7.56 -20.88 -4.14
CA ARG A 32 8.03 -20.54 -2.79
C ARG A 32 8.00 -21.73 -1.81
N SER A 33 8.24 -22.95 -2.31
CA SER A 33 8.23 -24.20 -1.54
C SER A 33 6.93 -24.48 -0.76
N GLN A 34 5.79 -23.95 -1.21
CA GLN A 34 4.47 -24.16 -0.60
C GLN A 34 3.44 -24.58 -1.65
N LEU A 35 2.30 -25.13 -1.22
CA LEU A 35 1.15 -25.54 -2.02
C LEU A 35 -0.08 -24.69 -1.65
N VAL A 36 -1.12 -24.73 -2.48
CA VAL A 36 -2.37 -23.99 -2.23
C VAL A 36 -3.40 -24.95 -1.66
N LEU A 37 -4.06 -24.57 -0.57
CA LEU A 37 -5.21 -25.29 -0.03
C LEU A 37 -6.40 -25.20 -1.00
N ASN A 38 -7.16 -26.26 -1.17
CA ASN A 38 -8.33 -26.29 -2.01
C ASN A 38 -9.53 -25.67 -1.29
N LEU A 39 -9.69 -24.34 -1.34
CA LEU A 39 -10.84 -23.64 -0.75
C LEU A 39 -12.18 -23.94 -1.44
N ALA A 40 -12.20 -24.70 -2.54
CA ALA A 40 -13.45 -25.27 -3.07
C ALA A 40 -13.97 -26.44 -2.21
N ASN A 41 -13.13 -27.02 -1.33
CA ASN A 41 -13.54 -28.00 -0.35
C ASN A 41 -14.12 -27.30 0.90
N PRO A 42 -15.41 -27.48 1.24
CA PRO A 42 -16.03 -26.85 2.40
C PRO A 42 -15.42 -27.27 3.74
N GLU A 43 -14.77 -28.45 3.82
CA GLU A 43 -14.07 -28.89 5.03
C GLU A 43 -12.83 -28.03 5.30
N VAL A 44 -12.09 -27.65 4.25
CA VAL A 44 -10.95 -26.74 4.35
C VAL A 44 -11.40 -25.37 4.86
N VAL A 45 -12.48 -24.83 4.29
CA VAL A 45 -13.04 -23.53 4.74
C VAL A 45 -13.48 -23.62 6.20
N SER A 46 -14.15 -24.71 6.59
CA SER A 46 -14.61 -24.93 7.97
C SER A 46 -13.44 -25.04 8.97
N TYR A 47 -12.39 -25.77 8.59
CA TYR A 47 -11.15 -25.87 9.37
C TYR A 47 -10.50 -24.51 9.58
N LEU A 48 -10.40 -23.71 8.51
CA LEU A 48 -9.83 -22.37 8.61
C LEU A 48 -10.69 -21.47 9.52
N LYS A 49 -12.02 -21.48 9.38
CA LYS A 49 -12.93 -20.74 10.27
C LYS A 49 -12.70 -21.10 11.74
N ALA A 50 -12.64 -22.40 12.06
CA ALA A 50 -12.40 -22.87 13.42
C ALA A 50 -11.01 -22.46 13.94
N THR A 51 -9.97 -22.58 13.11
CA THR A 51 -8.59 -22.18 13.45
C THR A 51 -8.51 -20.69 13.78
N PHE A 52 -9.15 -19.85 12.97
CA PHE A 52 -9.23 -18.41 13.23
C PHE A 52 -10.06 -18.09 14.46
N ASP A 53 -11.18 -18.79 14.67
CA ASP A 53 -11.99 -18.58 15.87
C ASP A 53 -11.20 -18.87 17.15
N GLU A 54 -10.45 -19.96 17.17
CA GLU A 54 -9.57 -20.29 18.30
C GLU A 54 -8.48 -19.22 18.48
N LEU A 55 -7.82 -18.82 17.39
CA LEU A 55 -6.78 -17.79 17.43
C LEU A 55 -7.32 -16.47 17.97
N LEU A 56 -8.44 -15.99 17.45
CA LEU A 56 -8.97 -14.66 17.76
C LEU A 56 -9.77 -14.62 19.06
N ALA A 57 -10.34 -15.73 19.52
CA ALA A 57 -10.96 -15.82 20.84
C ALA A 57 -9.93 -15.80 21.97
N ASN A 58 -8.75 -16.38 21.75
CA ASN A 58 -7.74 -16.57 22.79
C ASN A 58 -6.66 -15.48 22.83
N HIS A 59 -6.66 -14.54 21.88
CA HIS A 59 -5.63 -13.50 21.77
C HIS A 59 -6.24 -12.12 21.52
N LYS A 60 -5.61 -11.08 22.07
CA LYS A 60 -5.98 -9.68 21.83
C LYS A 60 -5.27 -9.18 20.57
N ILE A 61 -5.79 -9.57 19.41
CA ILE A 61 -5.27 -9.18 18.10
C ILE A 61 -6.13 -8.04 17.54
N ASP A 62 -5.54 -6.87 17.31
CA ASP A 62 -6.24 -5.69 16.77
C ASP A 62 -6.09 -5.56 15.24
N TYR A 63 -5.13 -6.27 14.65
CA TYR A 63 -4.77 -6.16 13.24
C TYR A 63 -4.29 -7.49 12.67
N ILE A 64 -4.71 -7.80 11.45
CA ILE A 64 -4.28 -8.98 10.70
C ILE A 64 -3.80 -8.56 9.31
N LYS A 65 -2.53 -8.85 9.02
CA LYS A 65 -2.01 -8.92 7.65
C LYS A 65 -2.25 -10.32 7.09
N TRP A 66 -3.15 -10.42 6.10
CA TRP A 66 -3.50 -11.66 5.41
C TRP A 66 -2.76 -11.73 4.09
N ASP A 67 -1.81 -12.65 3.97
CA ASP A 67 -0.97 -12.82 2.79
C ASP A 67 -1.38 -14.02 1.91
N SER A 68 -0.89 -14.04 0.67
CA SER A 68 -1.05 -15.11 -0.31
C SER A 68 0.09 -15.07 -1.35
N ASN A 69 1.14 -15.88 -1.15
CA ASN A 69 2.43 -15.74 -1.85
C ASN A 69 2.63 -16.66 -3.06
N ARG A 70 1.58 -17.31 -3.57
CA ARG A 70 1.65 -18.01 -4.87
C ARG A 70 0.32 -18.03 -5.60
N ASN A 71 0.38 -18.24 -6.91
CA ASN A 71 -0.79 -18.53 -7.73
C ASN A 71 -1.12 -20.03 -7.71
N ILE A 72 -2.37 -20.33 -8.09
CA ILE A 72 -2.87 -21.69 -8.25
C ILE A 72 -2.20 -22.36 -9.46
N SER A 73 -1.74 -23.58 -9.27
CA SER A 73 -1.34 -24.53 -10.32
C SER A 73 -2.08 -25.85 -10.12
N ASP A 74 -1.91 -26.80 -11.04
CA ASP A 74 -2.33 -28.20 -10.86
C ASP A 74 -3.82 -28.40 -10.49
N VAL A 75 -4.72 -27.62 -11.10
CA VAL A 75 -6.17 -27.71 -10.86
C VAL A 75 -6.71 -29.08 -11.32
N GLY A 76 -7.11 -29.94 -10.38
CA GLY A 76 -7.46 -31.33 -10.69
C GLY A 76 -8.19 -32.13 -9.61
N ASN A 77 -8.77 -31.48 -8.60
CA ASN A 77 -9.37 -32.19 -7.45
C ASN A 77 -10.81 -32.68 -7.69
N GLY A 78 -11.44 -32.31 -8.81
CA GLY A 78 -12.83 -32.66 -9.08
C GLY A 78 -13.03 -34.16 -9.33
N SER A 79 -14.13 -34.71 -8.82
CA SER A 79 -14.58 -36.08 -9.14
C SER A 79 -14.85 -36.29 -10.63
N THR A 80 -15.20 -35.21 -11.33
CA THR A 80 -15.34 -35.17 -12.78
C THR A 80 -14.53 -34.02 -13.35
N TYR A 81 -14.27 -34.06 -14.66
CA TYR A 81 -13.65 -32.94 -15.38
C TYR A 81 -14.45 -31.63 -15.19
N LEU A 82 -15.79 -31.70 -15.20
CA LEU A 82 -16.63 -30.51 -15.01
C LEU A 82 -16.52 -29.95 -13.59
N ASP A 83 -16.32 -30.78 -12.57
CA ASP A 83 -16.10 -30.31 -11.20
C ASP A 83 -14.73 -29.61 -11.09
N THR A 84 -13.69 -30.17 -11.70
CA THR A 84 -12.37 -29.53 -11.80
C THR A 84 -12.46 -28.17 -12.50
N MET A 85 -13.24 -28.05 -13.58
CA MET A 85 -13.43 -26.78 -14.28
C MET A 85 -14.14 -25.69 -13.44
N LYS A 86 -14.93 -26.09 -12.44
CA LYS A 86 -15.60 -25.16 -11.51
C LYS A 86 -14.72 -24.78 -10.32
N GLN A 87 -13.73 -25.62 -10.00
CA GLN A 87 -12.92 -25.55 -8.79
C GLN A 87 -12.32 -24.17 -8.56
N SER A 88 -11.72 -23.53 -9.57
CA SER A 88 -11.09 -22.22 -9.41
C SER A 88 -12.08 -21.11 -9.05
N HIS A 89 -13.30 -21.15 -9.59
CA HIS A 89 -14.34 -20.21 -9.19
C HIS A 89 -14.86 -20.52 -7.78
N GLN A 90 -15.06 -21.81 -7.47
CA GLN A 90 -15.46 -22.25 -6.13
C GLN A 90 -14.41 -21.92 -5.06
N TYR A 91 -13.12 -21.94 -5.41
CA TYR A 91 -12.04 -21.47 -4.55
C TYR A 91 -12.25 -20.01 -4.15
N VAL A 92 -12.57 -19.14 -5.12
CA VAL A 92 -12.83 -17.71 -4.85
C VAL A 92 -14.09 -17.54 -3.99
N LEU A 93 -15.13 -18.36 -4.21
CA LEU A 93 -16.32 -18.36 -3.35
C LEU A 93 -15.99 -18.78 -1.91
N GLY A 94 -15.19 -19.83 -1.72
CA GLY A 94 -14.73 -20.26 -0.39
C GLY A 94 -13.85 -19.22 0.30
N LEU A 95 -12.98 -18.54 -0.46
CA LEU A 95 -12.19 -17.41 0.03
C LEU A 95 -13.09 -16.28 0.54
N TYR A 96 -14.08 -15.87 -0.26
CA TYR A 96 -15.01 -14.82 0.13
C TYR A 96 -15.92 -15.24 1.29
N GLU A 97 -16.31 -16.51 1.36
CA GLU A 97 -17.04 -17.04 2.51
C GLU A 97 -16.21 -16.92 3.79
N LEU A 98 -14.93 -17.28 3.74
CA LEU A 98 -14.02 -17.18 4.88
C LEU A 98 -13.75 -15.72 5.25
N ALA A 99 -13.41 -14.86 4.27
CA ALA A 99 -13.14 -13.45 4.50
C ALA A 99 -14.36 -12.75 5.10
N SER A 100 -15.55 -12.92 4.50
CA SER A 100 -16.81 -12.36 4.98
C SER A 100 -17.17 -12.85 6.38
N TYR A 101 -16.97 -14.14 6.67
CA TYR A 101 -17.21 -14.67 8.01
C TYR A 101 -16.34 -13.97 9.06
N LEU A 102 -15.04 -13.84 8.79
CA LEU A 102 -14.09 -13.29 9.74
C LEU A 102 -14.29 -11.80 9.96
N THR A 103 -14.49 -11.02 8.89
CA THR A 103 -14.65 -9.57 9.01
C THR A 103 -15.99 -9.20 9.65
N ASN A 104 -17.06 -9.97 9.43
CA ASN A 104 -18.33 -9.76 10.11
C ASN A 104 -18.31 -10.18 11.58
N LYS A 105 -17.63 -11.29 11.91
CA LYS A 105 -17.57 -11.80 13.29
C LYS A 105 -16.61 -11.00 14.16
N TYR A 106 -15.54 -10.47 13.59
CA TYR A 106 -14.49 -9.71 14.27
C TYR A 106 -14.37 -8.28 13.72
N PRO A 107 -15.43 -7.45 13.77
CA PRO A 107 -15.47 -6.15 13.11
C PRO A 107 -14.53 -5.10 13.71
N ASN A 108 -13.95 -5.37 14.89
CA ASN A 108 -13.00 -4.47 15.54
C ASN A 108 -11.54 -4.76 15.12
N ILE A 109 -11.29 -5.81 14.34
CA ILE A 109 -9.97 -6.12 13.82
C ILE A 109 -9.80 -5.42 12.47
N LEU A 110 -8.70 -4.71 12.30
CA LEU A 110 -8.33 -4.16 11.00
C LEU A 110 -7.68 -5.25 10.15
N PHE A 111 -8.29 -5.57 9.01
CA PHE A 111 -7.77 -6.54 8.06
C PHE A 111 -7.04 -5.85 6.89
N GLU A 112 -5.77 -6.20 6.71
CA GLU A 112 -4.96 -5.80 5.55
C GLU A 112 -4.73 -6.99 4.62
N SER A 113 -5.15 -6.87 3.36
CA SER A 113 -4.87 -7.88 2.34
C SER A 113 -3.43 -7.76 1.81
N CYS A 114 -2.85 -8.88 1.42
CA CYS A 114 -1.51 -8.97 0.84
C CYS A 114 -1.44 -10.21 -0.06
N SER A 115 -0.66 -10.13 -1.13
CA SER A 115 -0.33 -11.25 -2.00
C SER A 115 1.03 -10.97 -2.64
N GLY A 116 2.11 -11.18 -1.86
CA GLY A 116 3.45 -10.72 -2.24
C GLY A 116 3.48 -9.22 -2.58
N GLY A 117 2.82 -8.41 -1.75
CA GLY A 117 2.37 -7.07 -2.11
C GLY A 117 1.00 -7.06 -2.78
N GLY A 118 0.86 -6.28 -3.86
CA GLY A 118 -0.42 -6.02 -4.52
C GLY A 118 -0.89 -7.09 -5.52
N GLY A 119 -0.45 -8.35 -5.40
CA GLY A 119 -0.79 -9.43 -6.35
C GLY A 119 -2.29 -9.78 -6.45
N ARG A 120 -3.08 -9.33 -5.48
CA ARG A 120 -4.54 -9.45 -5.41
C ARG A 120 -5.20 -8.18 -4.86
N ASN A 121 -4.71 -7.03 -5.30
CA ASN A 121 -5.27 -5.72 -4.98
C ASN A 121 -6.39 -5.38 -5.98
N ASP A 122 -7.62 -5.75 -5.63
CA ASP A 122 -8.81 -5.55 -6.44
C ASP A 122 -10.03 -5.21 -5.57
N LEU A 123 -11.12 -4.76 -6.22
CA LEU A 123 -12.35 -4.35 -5.53
C LEU A 123 -13.08 -5.51 -4.85
N GLY A 124 -12.84 -6.76 -5.27
CA GLY A 124 -13.40 -7.94 -4.62
C GLY A 124 -12.80 -8.14 -3.24
N MET A 125 -11.48 -8.01 -3.12
CA MET A 125 -10.80 -8.02 -1.81
C MET A 125 -11.11 -6.76 -1.00
N MET A 126 -11.16 -5.58 -1.61
CA MET A 126 -11.46 -4.32 -0.90
C MET A 126 -12.84 -4.32 -0.21
N ALA A 127 -13.78 -5.17 -0.65
CA ALA A 127 -15.07 -5.33 0.02
C ALA A 127 -14.98 -5.93 1.44
N TYR A 128 -13.85 -6.56 1.78
CA TYR A 128 -13.63 -7.21 3.09
C TYR A 128 -12.41 -6.65 3.82
N PHE A 129 -11.42 -6.11 3.10
CA PHE A 129 -10.16 -5.64 3.65
C PHE A 129 -10.04 -4.13 3.45
N ASP A 130 -10.02 -3.37 4.56
CA ASP A 130 -10.03 -1.89 4.52
C ASP A 130 -8.76 -1.31 3.87
N GLN A 131 -7.65 -2.04 3.95
CA GLN A 131 -6.37 -1.66 3.37
C GLN A 131 -5.65 -2.86 2.74
N THR A 132 -4.65 -2.58 1.90
CA THR A 132 -3.83 -3.58 1.23
C THR A 132 -2.36 -3.21 1.27
N TRP A 133 -1.50 -4.22 1.44
CA TRP A 133 -0.07 -4.07 1.25
C TRP A 133 0.22 -3.86 -0.23
N THR A 134 0.47 -2.61 -0.62
CA THR A 134 0.44 -2.22 -2.04
C THR A 134 1.55 -2.89 -2.86
N SER A 135 2.74 -3.09 -2.28
CA SER A 135 3.86 -3.74 -2.95
C SER A 135 4.97 -4.09 -1.96
N ASP A 136 5.60 -5.26 -2.14
CA ASP A 136 6.86 -5.60 -1.48
C ASP A 136 8.03 -4.71 -1.91
N ASN A 137 7.91 -4.01 -3.04
CA ASN A 137 8.86 -2.98 -3.39
C ASN A 137 8.62 -1.74 -2.51
N THR A 138 9.53 -1.52 -1.57
CA THR A 138 9.50 -0.40 -0.63
C THR A 138 10.50 0.71 -0.99
N ASP A 139 11.09 0.65 -2.19
CA ASP A 139 11.94 1.73 -2.66
C ASP A 139 11.11 2.98 -2.94
N ALA A 140 11.53 4.12 -2.41
CA ALA A 140 10.76 5.37 -2.52
C ALA A 140 10.55 5.83 -3.98
N ILE A 141 11.45 5.49 -4.90
CA ILE A 141 11.35 5.93 -6.29
C ILE A 141 10.48 4.99 -7.11
N GLU A 142 10.62 3.66 -6.95
CA GLU A 142 9.71 2.70 -7.59
C GLU A 142 8.27 2.88 -7.07
N ARG A 143 8.13 3.21 -5.77
CA ARG A 143 6.83 3.50 -5.16
C ARG A 143 6.11 4.69 -5.81
N LEU A 144 6.79 5.61 -6.50
CA LEU A 144 6.10 6.69 -7.24
C LEU A 144 5.17 6.12 -8.32
N ASN A 145 5.69 5.20 -9.15
CA ASN A 145 4.91 4.55 -10.22
C ASN A 145 3.83 3.63 -9.66
N ILE A 146 4.19 2.84 -8.64
CA ILE A 146 3.27 1.89 -8.00
C ILE A 146 2.10 2.64 -7.37
N GLN A 147 2.37 3.65 -6.55
CA GLN A 147 1.32 4.42 -5.88
C GLN A 147 0.51 5.26 -6.87
N TYR A 148 1.14 5.76 -7.95
CA TYR A 148 0.43 6.39 -9.06
C TYR A 148 -0.61 5.45 -9.68
N GLY A 149 -0.21 4.23 -10.03
CA GLY A 149 -1.09 3.21 -10.60
C GLY A 149 -2.20 2.77 -9.63
N SER A 150 -1.85 2.44 -8.39
CA SER A 150 -2.81 2.00 -7.36
C SER A 150 -3.85 3.07 -7.06
N SER A 151 -3.44 4.35 -6.96
CA SER A 151 -4.37 5.45 -6.68
C SER A 151 -5.16 5.95 -7.90
N MET A 152 -5.11 5.26 -9.04
CA MET A 152 -5.99 5.56 -10.18
C MET A 152 -7.46 5.26 -9.85
N LEU A 153 -7.71 4.16 -9.13
CA LEU A 153 -9.05 3.68 -8.78
C LEU A 153 -9.24 3.39 -7.29
N PHE A 154 -8.15 3.17 -6.53
CA PHE A 154 -8.23 2.94 -5.09
C PHE A 154 -7.91 4.21 -4.30
N PRO A 155 -8.57 4.47 -3.16
CA PRO A 155 -8.29 5.64 -2.34
C PRO A 155 -6.96 5.49 -1.59
N ALA A 156 -6.31 6.61 -1.26
CA ALA A 156 -5.01 6.61 -0.57
C ALA A 156 -5.02 5.89 0.78
N ILE A 157 -6.14 5.89 1.50
CA ILE A 157 -6.30 5.15 2.77
C ILE A 157 -6.14 3.63 2.61
N HIS A 158 -6.50 3.09 1.44
CA HIS A 158 -6.40 1.67 1.15
C HIS A 158 -4.93 1.24 0.91
N MET A 159 -4.05 2.18 0.61
CA MET A 159 -2.73 1.91 0.04
C MET A 159 -1.62 1.88 1.11
N GLY A 160 -1.33 0.72 1.69
CA GLY A 160 -0.26 0.53 2.67
C GLY A 160 1.14 0.88 2.11
N ALA A 161 1.84 1.79 2.78
CA ALA A 161 3.14 2.29 2.35
C ALA A 161 4.10 2.49 3.53
N HIS A 162 5.17 1.69 3.57
CA HIS A 162 6.12 1.72 4.67
C HIS A 162 7.43 2.41 4.29
N VAL A 163 7.96 3.20 5.24
CA VAL A 163 9.37 3.59 5.23
C VAL A 163 10.20 2.35 5.56
N SER A 164 11.12 1.97 4.67
CA SER A 164 12.03 0.82 4.88
C SER A 164 13.50 1.25 4.95
N ALA A 165 14.41 0.30 5.18
CA ALA A 165 15.85 0.54 5.25
C ALA A 165 16.46 1.07 3.93
N ALA A 166 17.63 1.69 4.02
CA ALA A 166 18.45 2.09 2.88
C ALA A 166 19.90 1.57 3.07
N PRO A 167 20.52 0.89 2.09
CA PRO A 167 20.03 0.64 0.74
C PRO A 167 18.76 -0.23 0.73
N ASN A 168 17.81 0.11 -0.15
CA ASN A 168 16.55 -0.62 -0.23
C ASN A 168 16.80 -2.11 -0.54
N HIS A 169 16.03 -3.02 0.06
CA HIS A 169 16.29 -4.45 -0.08
C HIS A 169 16.05 -5.00 -1.49
N GLN A 170 15.04 -4.48 -2.20
CA GLN A 170 14.66 -4.93 -3.54
C GLN A 170 15.54 -4.29 -4.63
N MET A 171 15.71 -2.97 -4.57
CA MET A 171 16.35 -2.16 -5.60
C MET A 171 17.81 -1.83 -5.32
N LYS A 172 18.30 -2.11 -4.10
CA LYS A 172 19.64 -1.72 -3.61
C LYS A 172 19.95 -0.22 -3.72
N ARG A 173 18.91 0.60 -3.88
CA ARG A 173 18.99 2.05 -4.08
C ARG A 173 19.13 2.77 -2.74
N MET A 174 20.00 3.78 -2.71
CA MET A 174 20.12 4.70 -1.58
C MET A 174 19.13 5.85 -1.76
N THR A 175 18.21 6.02 -0.81
CA THR A 175 17.28 7.16 -0.77
C THR A 175 17.26 7.77 0.63
N SER A 176 17.16 9.10 0.70
CA SER A 176 17.13 9.80 1.98
C SER A 176 15.94 9.36 2.83
N LEU A 177 16.09 9.37 4.16
CA LEU A 177 14.98 9.05 5.07
C LEU A 177 13.80 10.01 4.88
N ASN A 178 14.08 11.27 4.53
CA ASN A 178 13.05 12.27 4.23
C ASN A 178 12.22 11.87 3.00
N THR A 179 12.87 11.46 1.90
CA THR A 179 12.16 11.03 0.69
C THR A 179 11.36 9.76 0.89
N ARG A 180 11.92 8.76 1.60
CA ARG A 180 11.15 7.57 1.98
C ARG A 180 9.91 7.94 2.80
N GLY A 181 10.05 8.85 3.76
CA GLY A 181 8.93 9.36 4.56
C GLY A 181 7.87 10.05 3.72
N HIS A 182 8.24 11.06 2.91
CA HIS A 182 7.28 11.79 2.08
C HIS A 182 6.54 10.88 1.10
N VAL A 183 7.22 9.92 0.47
CA VAL A 183 6.57 8.97 -0.45
C VAL A 183 5.59 8.06 0.28
N ALA A 184 5.98 7.51 1.42
CA ALA A 184 5.10 6.66 2.23
C ALA A 184 3.89 7.44 2.77
N MET A 185 4.06 8.72 3.11
CA MET A 185 2.96 9.61 3.56
C MET A 185 1.95 9.97 2.47
N MET A 186 2.19 9.64 1.19
CA MET A 186 1.17 9.76 0.14
C MET A 186 0.18 8.57 0.15
N GLY A 187 0.42 7.55 0.97
CA GLY A 187 -0.52 6.45 1.23
C GLY A 187 -0.82 6.32 2.72
N ASN A 188 -1.11 5.11 3.17
CA ASN A 188 -1.29 4.75 4.56
C ASN A 188 0.06 4.39 5.20
N LEU A 189 0.62 5.32 5.98
CA LEU A 189 2.00 5.28 6.48
C LEU A 189 2.24 4.16 7.51
N GLY A 190 3.33 3.44 7.33
CA GLY A 190 3.95 2.60 8.36
C GLY A 190 5.49 2.60 8.27
N TYR A 191 6.13 1.75 9.06
CA TYR A 191 7.58 1.59 9.11
C TYR A 191 7.94 0.10 9.10
N GLU A 192 8.90 -0.29 8.27
CA GLU A 192 9.35 -1.68 8.11
C GLU A 192 10.87 -1.73 7.99
N LEU A 193 11.53 -1.51 9.13
CA LEU A 193 12.98 -1.56 9.31
C LEU A 193 13.31 -1.79 10.79
N ASP A 194 14.54 -2.20 11.07
CA ASP A 194 15.02 -2.37 12.45
C ASP A 194 15.32 -1.00 13.10
N ILE A 195 14.37 -0.51 13.90
CA ILE A 195 14.51 0.76 14.62
C ILE A 195 15.58 0.72 15.72
N THR A 196 15.97 -0.46 16.21
CA THR A 196 16.99 -0.61 17.26
C THR A 196 18.41 -0.35 16.72
N SER A 197 18.58 -0.47 15.41
CA SER A 197 19.82 -0.20 14.69
C SER A 197 20.01 1.27 14.29
N MET A 198 18.99 2.11 14.49
CA MET A 198 18.98 3.50 14.03
C MET A 198 19.75 4.42 14.98
N THR A 199 20.43 5.43 14.42
CA THR A 199 21.05 6.49 15.22
C THR A 199 20.00 7.40 15.85
N GLU A 200 20.34 8.10 16.94
CA GLU A 200 19.44 9.07 17.57
C GLU A 200 18.92 10.12 16.59
N ALA A 201 19.78 10.61 15.70
CA ALA A 201 19.40 11.57 14.66
C ALA A 201 18.36 11.00 13.68
N GLN A 202 18.43 9.71 13.37
CA GLN A 202 17.45 9.04 12.52
C GLN A 202 16.14 8.80 13.29
N LEU A 203 16.20 8.39 14.56
CA LEU A 203 15.03 8.21 15.42
C LEU A 203 14.28 9.53 15.63
N MET A 204 14.98 10.64 15.82
CA MET A 204 14.36 11.97 15.87
C MET A 204 13.62 12.31 14.57
N LYS A 205 14.20 11.98 13.41
CA LYS A 205 13.53 12.17 12.11
C LYS A 205 12.27 11.30 11.99
N VAL A 206 12.32 10.03 12.40
CA VAL A 206 11.14 9.15 12.44
C VAL A 206 10.06 9.72 13.36
N SER A 207 10.43 10.18 14.56
CA SER A 207 9.50 10.80 15.50
C SER A 207 8.84 12.05 14.88
N GLN A 208 9.63 12.89 14.22
CA GLN A 208 9.11 14.06 13.51
C GLN A 208 8.17 13.66 12.36
N GLN A 209 8.54 12.65 11.57
CA GLN A 209 7.69 12.12 10.50
C GLN A 209 6.34 11.61 11.03
N VAL A 210 6.35 10.86 12.13
CA VAL A 210 5.12 10.38 12.79
C VAL A 210 4.28 11.56 13.30
N ALA A 211 4.91 12.54 13.95
CA ALA A 211 4.21 13.73 14.44
C ALA A 211 3.57 14.53 13.29
N THR A 212 4.31 14.76 12.21
CA THR A 212 3.80 15.41 11.00
C THR A 212 2.64 14.62 10.42
N TYR A 213 2.81 13.31 10.19
CA TYR A 213 1.75 12.48 9.61
C TYR A 213 0.49 12.48 10.48
N LYS A 214 0.59 12.46 11.81
CA LYS A 214 -0.60 12.59 12.68
C LYS A 214 -1.41 13.87 12.42
N THR A 215 -0.78 14.96 12.00
CA THR A 215 -1.49 16.21 11.69
C THR A 215 -2.10 16.22 10.28
N ILE A 216 -1.45 15.61 9.29
CA ILE A 216 -1.92 15.60 7.90
C ILE A 216 -2.73 14.35 7.52
N ARG A 217 -2.68 13.27 8.32
CA ARG A 217 -3.30 11.98 8.03
C ARG A 217 -4.78 12.08 7.66
N PRO A 218 -5.63 12.89 8.35
CA PRO A 218 -7.02 13.04 7.92
C PRO A 218 -7.16 13.57 6.49
N VAL A 219 -6.27 14.47 6.05
CA VAL A 219 -6.28 15.02 4.69
C VAL A 219 -5.77 14.00 3.68
N ILE A 220 -4.73 13.24 4.03
CA ILE A 220 -4.19 12.18 3.16
C ILE A 220 -5.21 11.05 2.98
N GLN A 221 -5.77 10.55 4.07
CA GLN A 221 -6.58 9.32 4.06
C GLN A 221 -8.05 9.58 3.72
N LEU A 222 -8.62 10.71 4.16
CA LEU A 222 -10.05 11.01 4.03
C LEU A 222 -10.34 12.21 3.10
N GLY A 223 -9.30 12.94 2.68
CA GLY A 223 -9.43 14.05 1.76
C GLY A 223 -9.52 13.61 0.30
N LYS A 224 -9.49 14.60 -0.58
CA LYS A 224 -9.47 14.42 -2.04
C LYS A 224 -8.03 14.45 -2.54
N GLN A 225 -7.69 13.54 -3.46
CA GLN A 225 -6.38 13.46 -4.09
C GLN A 225 -6.42 14.07 -5.51
N VAL A 226 -5.37 14.80 -5.88
CA VAL A 226 -5.14 15.31 -7.23
C VAL A 226 -3.70 15.02 -7.64
N ARG A 227 -3.52 14.38 -8.79
CA ARG A 227 -2.20 14.21 -9.41
C ARG A 227 -1.87 15.44 -10.24
N LEU A 228 -0.78 16.11 -9.91
CA LEU A 228 -0.37 17.37 -10.56
C LEU A 228 0.77 17.16 -11.55
N MET A 229 1.70 16.24 -11.24
CA MET A 229 2.73 15.76 -12.16
C MET A 229 2.82 14.25 -11.99
N ASN A 230 2.59 13.50 -13.07
CA ASN A 230 2.61 12.05 -13.06
C ASN A 230 4.05 11.54 -13.22
N PRO A 231 4.41 10.40 -12.60
CA PRO A 231 5.74 9.82 -12.74
C PRO A 231 5.97 9.15 -14.10
N LEU A 232 4.91 8.99 -14.90
CA LEU A 232 4.94 8.46 -16.27
C LEU A 232 4.16 9.42 -17.20
N ASP A 233 4.62 9.58 -18.44
CA ASP A 233 3.83 10.26 -19.47
C ASP A 233 2.82 9.31 -20.17
N SER A 234 2.09 9.84 -21.15
CA SER A 234 1.10 9.06 -21.93
C SER A 234 1.71 7.91 -22.76
N SER A 235 3.03 7.90 -22.94
CA SER A 235 3.78 6.86 -23.64
C SER A 235 4.52 5.94 -22.65
N ASN A 236 4.12 5.97 -21.38
CA ASN A 236 4.72 5.22 -20.27
C ASN A 236 6.23 5.50 -20.07
N GLN A 237 6.70 6.69 -20.44
CA GLN A 237 8.09 7.08 -20.20
C GLN A 237 8.24 7.74 -18.82
N PRO A 238 9.29 7.39 -18.05
CA PRO A 238 9.56 8.00 -16.75
C PRO A 238 9.72 9.51 -16.83
N GLN A 239 9.08 10.22 -15.91
CA GLN A 239 9.20 11.65 -15.73
C GLN A 239 10.10 11.96 -14.53
N ASN A 240 10.81 13.09 -14.58
CA ASN A 240 11.76 13.44 -13.52
C ASN A 240 11.09 13.98 -12.24
N TYR A 241 9.84 14.40 -12.33
CA TYR A 241 9.09 14.99 -11.22
C TYR A 241 7.77 14.26 -11.01
N THR A 242 7.40 14.08 -9.75
CA THR A 242 6.09 13.60 -9.35
C THR A 242 5.52 14.53 -8.31
N ALA A 243 4.29 14.99 -8.49
CA ALA A 243 3.63 15.93 -7.60
C ALA A 243 2.20 15.49 -7.33
N VAL A 244 1.85 15.32 -6.06
CA VAL A 244 0.52 14.89 -5.61
C VAL A 244 0.01 15.87 -4.56
N GLN A 245 -1.20 16.35 -4.75
CA GLN A 245 -1.94 17.17 -3.81
C GLN A 245 -3.00 16.30 -3.11
N HIS A 246 -3.09 16.42 -1.79
CA HIS A 246 -4.24 15.96 -1.01
C HIS A 246 -4.88 17.19 -0.36
N TYR A 247 -6.21 17.26 -0.32
CA TYR A 247 -6.88 18.42 0.26
C TYR A 247 -8.25 18.10 0.85
N ASN A 248 -8.65 18.92 1.82
CA ASN A 248 -10.02 19.06 2.28
C ASN A 248 -10.34 20.57 2.40
N ASP A 249 -11.45 20.92 3.04
CA ASP A 249 -11.90 22.32 3.11
C ASP A 249 -10.96 23.25 3.91
N GLU A 250 -10.10 22.68 4.77
CA GLU A 250 -9.24 23.42 5.70
C GLU A 250 -7.75 23.31 5.38
N THR A 251 -7.30 22.20 4.81
CA THR A 251 -5.88 21.89 4.68
C THR A 251 -5.56 21.32 3.30
N VAL A 252 -4.43 21.74 2.75
CA VAL A 252 -3.86 21.24 1.50
C VAL A 252 -2.45 20.75 1.75
N VAL A 253 -2.15 19.53 1.30
CA VAL A 253 -0.82 18.92 1.38
C VAL A 253 -0.32 18.68 -0.02
N LEU A 254 0.77 19.34 -0.40
CA LEU A 254 1.48 19.11 -1.66
C LEU A 254 2.75 18.32 -1.36
N THR A 255 2.92 17.15 -1.95
CA THR A 255 4.18 16.40 -1.93
C THR A 255 4.77 16.36 -3.32
N VAL A 256 6.06 16.71 -3.43
CA VAL A 256 6.80 16.68 -4.69
C VAL A 256 8.10 15.90 -4.52
N VAL A 257 8.39 15.04 -5.49
CA VAL A 257 9.63 14.25 -5.56
C VAL A 257 10.32 14.52 -6.89
N LYS A 258 11.62 14.80 -6.85
CA LYS A 258 12.52 14.87 -8.01
C LYS A 258 13.40 13.62 -8.03
N VAL A 259 13.40 12.90 -9.15
CA VAL A 259 14.12 11.62 -9.28
C VAL A 259 15.61 11.84 -9.52
N LEU A 260 15.99 12.46 -10.63
CA LEU A 260 17.38 12.74 -10.97
C LEU A 260 17.70 14.21 -10.76
N SER A 261 18.92 14.46 -10.28
CA SER A 261 19.50 15.79 -10.22
C SER A 261 19.61 16.39 -11.62
N THR A 262 19.49 17.71 -11.70
CA THR A 262 19.61 18.48 -12.93
C THR A 262 20.42 19.74 -12.63
N MET A 263 21.22 20.20 -13.58
CA MET A 263 21.92 21.49 -13.52
C MET A 263 21.48 22.39 -14.67
N GLU A 264 21.58 23.71 -14.49
CA GLU A 264 21.27 24.72 -15.51
C GLU A 264 19.86 24.55 -16.13
N LYS A 265 18.89 24.17 -15.29
CA LYS A 265 17.48 24.07 -15.66
C LYS A 265 16.67 24.99 -14.76
N MET A 266 15.76 25.74 -15.38
CA MET A 266 14.79 26.55 -14.65
C MET A 266 13.94 25.68 -13.74
N GLU A 267 13.66 26.16 -12.53
CA GLU A 267 12.79 25.49 -11.58
C GLU A 267 11.38 25.32 -12.17
N PRO A 268 10.84 24.09 -12.20
CA PRO A 268 9.47 23.88 -12.62
C PRO A 268 8.50 24.51 -11.62
N VAL A 269 7.31 24.87 -12.10
CA VAL A 269 6.24 25.44 -11.28
C VAL A 269 5.09 24.43 -11.19
N VAL A 270 4.64 24.15 -9.97
CA VAL A 270 3.46 23.31 -9.70
C VAL A 270 2.28 24.19 -9.36
N LYS A 271 1.21 24.07 -10.14
CA LYS A 271 -0.07 24.76 -9.88
C LYS A 271 -1.02 23.82 -9.15
N LEU A 272 -1.51 24.26 -8.00
CA LEU A 272 -2.49 23.50 -7.22
C LEU A 272 -3.86 23.53 -7.91
N LYS A 273 -4.78 22.69 -7.45
CA LYS A 273 -6.13 22.54 -8.03
C LYS A 273 -7.19 22.60 -6.95
N HIS A 274 -8.41 22.98 -7.35
CA HIS A 274 -9.62 22.89 -6.52
C HIS A 274 -9.54 23.64 -5.18
N LEU A 275 -8.98 24.84 -5.19
CA LEU A 275 -8.96 25.75 -4.04
C LEU A 275 -10.00 26.86 -4.23
N GLU A 276 -10.51 27.39 -3.12
CA GLU A 276 -11.32 28.61 -3.11
C GLU A 276 -10.45 29.82 -3.49
N LEU A 277 -10.77 30.48 -4.60
CA LEU A 277 -9.89 31.50 -5.22
C LEU A 277 -9.59 32.69 -4.30
N ASN A 278 -10.60 33.17 -3.57
CA ASN A 278 -10.49 34.33 -2.70
C ASN A 278 -10.18 33.98 -1.24
N ALA A 279 -9.95 32.69 -0.94
CA ALA A 279 -9.53 32.29 0.39
C ALA A 279 -8.02 32.42 0.54
N ASP A 280 -7.59 32.72 1.76
CA ASP A 280 -6.18 32.80 2.12
C ASP A 280 -5.69 31.48 2.70
N TYR A 281 -4.50 31.07 2.28
CA TYR A 281 -3.85 29.83 2.66
C TYR A 281 -2.47 30.13 3.24
N GLN A 282 -2.30 29.88 4.52
CA GLN A 282 -1.04 30.06 5.24
C GLN A 282 -0.16 28.81 5.10
N LEU A 283 1.13 29.00 4.80
CA LEU A 283 2.10 27.91 4.78
C LEU A 283 2.52 27.54 6.21
N VAL A 284 2.28 26.30 6.61
CA VAL A 284 2.62 25.79 7.95
C VAL A 284 4.13 25.80 8.16
N GLY A 285 4.58 26.34 9.30
CA GLY A 285 6.00 26.51 9.65
C GLY A 285 6.65 27.74 9.03
N LYS A 286 5.90 28.53 8.24
CA LYS A 286 6.30 29.85 7.73
C LYS A 286 5.09 30.78 7.79
N GLU A 287 4.70 31.13 9.01
CA GLU A 287 3.41 31.77 9.35
C GLU A 287 3.22 33.15 8.68
N HIS A 288 4.31 33.80 8.27
CA HIS A 288 4.31 35.06 7.54
C HIS A 288 4.03 34.91 6.04
N ILE A 289 4.00 33.68 5.52
CA ILE A 289 3.74 33.37 4.11
C ILE A 289 2.29 32.94 3.95
N ILE A 290 1.51 33.78 3.29
CA ILE A 290 0.10 33.59 2.98
C ILE A 290 -0.08 33.76 1.48
N TYR A 291 -0.80 32.84 0.86
CA TYR A 291 -1.15 32.88 -0.56
C TYR A 291 -2.67 32.91 -0.72
N SER A 292 -3.16 33.65 -1.70
CA SER A 292 -4.54 33.46 -2.13
C SER A 292 -4.69 32.11 -2.86
N GLY A 293 -5.89 31.52 -2.83
CA GLY A 293 -6.18 30.32 -3.61
C GLY A 293 -5.95 30.53 -5.12
N ALA A 294 -6.26 31.73 -5.62
CA ALA A 294 -5.98 32.12 -7.01
C ALA A 294 -4.48 32.11 -7.33
N GLU A 295 -3.64 32.61 -6.43
CA GLU A 295 -2.18 32.58 -6.61
C GLU A 295 -1.66 31.14 -6.67
N LEU A 296 -2.08 30.28 -5.73
CA LEU A 296 -1.67 28.87 -5.71
C LEU A 296 -2.12 28.10 -6.97
N MET A 297 -3.29 28.44 -7.54
CA MET A 297 -3.84 27.77 -8.71
C MET A 297 -3.34 28.31 -10.05
N TYR A 298 -3.06 29.62 -10.15
CA TYR A 298 -2.74 30.27 -11.42
C TYR A 298 -1.28 30.66 -11.56
N ALA A 299 -0.63 31.07 -10.47
CA ALA A 299 0.82 31.29 -10.43
C ALA A 299 1.54 29.98 -10.07
N GLY A 300 1.19 29.36 -8.94
CA GLY A 300 1.76 28.09 -8.46
C GLY A 300 3.01 28.26 -7.59
N ILE A 301 3.58 27.13 -7.18
CA ILE A 301 4.80 27.05 -6.36
C ILE A 301 6.00 26.71 -7.24
N SER A 302 7.03 27.56 -7.22
CA SER A 302 8.32 27.26 -7.84
C SER A 302 9.08 26.21 -7.03
N LEU A 303 9.52 25.14 -7.70
CA LEU A 303 10.13 23.97 -7.08
C LEU A 303 11.65 24.13 -6.95
N ASN A 304 12.09 24.78 -5.88
CA ASN A 304 13.52 24.94 -5.58
C ASN A 304 14.05 23.74 -4.76
N PHE A 305 14.74 22.82 -5.44
CA PHE A 305 15.34 21.64 -4.83
C PHE A 305 16.87 21.80 -4.66
N PRO A 306 17.46 21.31 -3.55
CA PRO A 306 18.90 21.20 -3.46
C PRO A 306 19.45 20.25 -4.54
N PRO A 307 20.76 20.36 -4.89
CA PRO A 307 21.43 19.37 -5.71
C PRO A 307 21.32 17.97 -5.09
N GLY A 308 21.13 16.96 -5.95
CA GLY A 308 21.04 15.57 -5.52
C GLY A 308 19.89 14.80 -6.18
N ASP A 309 20.08 13.49 -6.21
CA ASP A 309 19.05 12.55 -6.66
C ASP A 309 18.05 12.25 -5.54
N PHE A 310 16.85 11.85 -5.94
CA PHE A 310 15.82 11.32 -5.07
C PHE A 310 15.46 12.27 -3.93
N VAL A 311 15.37 13.57 -4.24
CA VAL A 311 15.02 14.62 -3.29
C VAL A 311 13.52 14.88 -3.30
N SER A 312 12.99 15.26 -2.14
CA SER A 312 11.55 15.53 -1.98
C SER A 312 11.31 16.71 -1.06
N GLN A 313 10.17 17.35 -1.26
CA GLN A 313 9.67 18.45 -0.44
C GLN A 313 8.16 18.27 -0.25
N GLN A 314 7.67 18.71 0.91
CA GLN A 314 6.26 18.68 1.25
C GLN A 314 5.86 20.05 1.79
N TRP A 315 4.76 20.59 1.27
CA TRP A 315 4.15 21.82 1.73
C TRP A 315 2.80 21.49 2.35
N VAL A 316 2.50 22.09 3.49
CA VAL A 316 1.20 22.01 4.13
C VAL A 316 0.65 23.42 4.24
N PHE A 317 -0.50 23.65 3.62
CA PHE A 317 -1.20 24.92 3.66
C PHE A 317 -2.47 24.77 4.50
N LYS A 318 -2.75 25.75 5.36
CA LYS A 318 -4.01 25.83 6.10
C LYS A 318 -4.79 27.04 5.64
N ARG A 319 -6.07 26.84 5.33
CA ARG A 319 -7.00 27.93 5.06
C ARG A 319 -7.18 28.74 6.34
N ILE A 320 -7.04 30.06 6.24
CA ILE A 320 -7.31 30.99 7.34
C ILE A 320 -8.62 31.75 7.06
N LYS A 321 -9.23 32.26 8.14
CA LYS A 321 -10.48 33.02 8.08
C LYS A 321 -10.23 34.46 7.66
#